data_AF-A0AAW9Q1G8-F1
#
_entry.id   AF-A0AAW9Q1G8-F1
#
_cell.length_a   1.000
_cell.length_b   1.000
_cell.length_c   1.000
_cell.angle_alpha   90.00
_cell.angle_beta   90.00
_cell.angle_gamma   90.00
#
_symmetry.space_group_name_H-M   'P 1'
#
loop_
_entity.id
_entity.type
_entity.pdbx_description
1 polymer ?
#
loop_
_entity_poly.entity_id
_entity_poly.type
_entity_poly.pdbx_seq_one_letter_code
_entity_poly.pdbx_strand_id
1 'polypeptide(L)'
;MKIKHAIDLHKGLTTFVIVGLMIGYQNFSLGPWVYLALHGTYGLLWLLKSRIYPDRQWEQEIPLGTGIVTFGFLLLYWLAPFILISSGSVPPLPLVSVAIALNILGVFLHYTSDAQKYYTLKYHQGLITEGFFARCRNTNYLGEILIYLSFALLAQNWIPYAVLSAFVLAIFIPNMRKKDQSLSRYPEFEQYKAKTGLILPKLSIRVSSNVSQVESEST
;
A
#
# COMPACT_ATOMS: atom_id res chain seq x y z
N MET A 1 -18.84 14.59 -6.33
CA MET A 1 -17.48 14.35 -6.89
C MET A 1 -17.06 12.92 -6.58
N LYS A 2 -16.02 12.35 -7.21
CA LYS A 2 -15.54 11.01 -6.86
C LYS A 2 -14.43 11.08 -5.80
N ILE A 3 -14.33 10.05 -4.95
CA ILE A 3 -13.27 9.94 -3.91
C ILE A 3 -11.89 10.08 -4.55
N LYS A 4 -11.67 9.41 -5.69
CA LYS A 4 -10.39 9.44 -6.41
C LYS A 4 -9.91 10.85 -6.76
N HIS A 5 -10.80 11.83 -6.96
CA HIS A 5 -10.37 13.17 -7.35
C HIS A 5 -9.52 13.84 -6.26
N ALA A 6 -9.89 13.69 -4.98
CA ALA A 6 -9.10 14.21 -3.87
C ALA A 6 -7.75 13.48 -3.76
N ILE A 7 -7.78 12.16 -3.89
CA ILE A 7 -6.59 11.31 -3.83
C ILE A 7 -5.62 11.64 -4.96
N ASP A 8 -6.10 11.62 -6.21
CA ASP A 8 -5.30 11.84 -7.41
C ASP A 8 -4.73 13.27 -7.43
N LEU A 9 -5.50 14.27 -6.97
CA LEU A 9 -4.98 15.63 -6.81
C LEU A 9 -3.79 15.66 -5.86
N HIS A 10 -3.90 15.04 -4.68
CA HIS A 10 -2.79 14.96 -3.73
C HIS A 10 -1.57 14.25 -4.34
N LYS A 11 -1.78 13.11 -5.01
CA LYS A 11 -0.70 12.34 -5.64
C LYS A 11 -0.03 13.11 -6.77
N GLY A 12 -0.79 13.83 -7.59
CA GLY A 12 -0.28 14.68 -8.67
C GLY A 12 0.46 15.91 -8.17
N LEU A 13 0.03 16.52 -7.06
CA LEU A 13 0.70 17.67 -6.46
C LEU A 13 1.99 17.32 -5.72
N THR A 14 2.15 16.06 -5.30
CA THR A 14 3.26 15.62 -4.43
C THR A 14 4.63 15.98 -5.00
N THR A 15 4.89 15.74 -6.29
CA THR A 15 6.17 16.10 -6.93
C THR A 15 6.44 17.60 -6.84
N PHE A 16 5.44 18.44 -7.13
CA PHE A 16 5.57 19.89 -7.11
C PHE A 16 5.78 20.43 -5.70
N VAL A 17 5.11 19.84 -4.71
CA VAL A 17 5.31 20.20 -3.29
C VAL A 17 6.73 19.87 -2.85
N ILE A 18 7.24 18.67 -3.16
CA ILE A 18 8.61 18.28 -2.80
C ILE A 18 9.63 19.20 -3.46
N VAL A 19 9.49 19.49 -4.76
CA VAL A 19 10.38 20.42 -5.47
C VAL A 19 10.28 21.84 -4.88
N GLY A 20 9.06 22.30 -4.57
CA GLY A 20 8.83 23.59 -3.93
C GLY A 20 9.50 23.70 -2.56
N LEU A 21 9.47 22.64 -1.77
CA LEU A 21 10.20 22.56 -0.49
C LEU A 21 11.72 22.61 -0.71
N MET A 22 12.25 21.87 -1.69
CA MET A 22 13.69 21.87 -2.00
C MET A 22 14.16 23.28 -2.38
N ILE A 23 13.40 23.99 -3.21
CA ILE A 23 13.68 25.37 -3.60
C ILE A 23 13.53 26.31 -2.39
N GLY A 24 12.45 26.19 -1.61
CA GLY A 24 12.18 27.09 -0.48
C GLY A 24 13.23 26.99 0.63
N TYR A 25 13.70 25.78 0.94
CA TYR A 25 14.71 25.54 1.97
C TYR A 25 16.14 25.45 1.42
N GLN A 26 16.34 25.61 0.11
CA GLN A 26 17.64 25.48 -0.57
C GLN A 26 18.37 24.16 -0.24
N ASN A 27 17.62 23.08 -0.05
CA ASN A 27 18.17 21.78 0.32
C ASN A 27 18.04 20.80 -0.85
N PHE A 28 19.18 20.59 -1.52
CA PHE A 28 19.34 19.68 -2.66
C PHE A 28 20.30 18.53 -2.33
N SER A 29 20.39 18.16 -1.05
CA SER A 29 21.20 17.01 -0.61
C SER A 29 20.62 15.68 -1.12
N LEU A 30 21.33 14.58 -0.83
CA LEU A 30 20.93 13.23 -1.25
C LEU A 30 19.50 12.87 -0.80
N GLY A 31 19.15 13.19 0.46
CA GLY A 31 17.85 12.85 1.06
C GLY A 31 16.66 13.36 0.24
N PRO A 32 16.53 14.69 0.01
CA PRO A 32 15.50 15.28 -0.81
C PRO A 32 15.38 14.69 -2.23
N TRP A 33 16.51 14.44 -2.92
CA TRP A 33 16.50 13.85 -4.26
C TRP A 33 15.99 12.41 -4.26
N VAL A 34 16.44 11.58 -3.31
CA VAL A 34 15.92 10.22 -3.14
C VAL A 34 14.44 10.27 -2.79
N TYR A 35 14.04 11.15 -1.87
CA TYR A 35 12.65 11.28 -1.45
C TYR A 35 11.75 11.70 -2.62
N LEU A 36 12.18 12.67 -3.44
CA LEU A 36 11.51 13.09 -4.66
C LEU A 36 11.37 11.92 -5.64
N ALA A 37 12.44 11.16 -5.87
CA ALA A 37 12.42 10.01 -6.77
C ALA A 37 11.43 8.93 -6.30
N LEU A 38 11.39 8.63 -5.00
CA LEU A 38 10.50 7.59 -4.46
C LEU A 38 9.04 8.06 -4.37
N HIS A 39 8.77 9.22 -3.73
CA HIS A 39 7.41 9.70 -3.50
C HIS A 39 6.79 10.31 -4.77
N GLY A 40 7.58 11.04 -5.57
CA GLY A 40 7.13 11.62 -6.83
C GLY A 40 6.77 10.52 -7.85
N THR A 41 7.64 9.53 -8.03
CA THR A 41 7.35 8.39 -8.92
C THR A 41 6.16 7.57 -8.42
N TYR A 42 6.04 7.34 -7.11
CA TYR A 42 4.85 6.71 -6.54
C TYR A 42 3.57 7.50 -6.85
N GLY A 43 3.60 8.83 -6.74
CA GLY A 43 2.49 9.70 -7.13
C GLY A 43 2.12 9.54 -8.61
N LEU A 44 3.11 9.54 -9.51
CA LEU A 44 2.90 9.32 -10.95
C LEU A 44 2.30 7.93 -11.25
N LEU A 45 2.87 6.87 -10.68
CA LEU A 45 2.37 5.50 -10.85
C LEU A 45 0.94 5.36 -10.33
N TRP A 46 0.58 6.07 -9.26
CA TRP A 46 -0.79 6.11 -8.75
C TRP A 46 -1.76 6.68 -9.78
N LEU A 47 -1.42 7.81 -10.40
CA LEU A 47 -2.25 8.42 -11.44
C LEU A 47 -2.44 7.50 -12.65
N LEU A 48 -1.38 6.79 -13.04
CA LEU A 48 -1.45 5.79 -14.11
C LEU A 48 -2.39 4.64 -13.72
N LYS A 49 -2.20 4.04 -12.54
CA LYS A 49 -3.08 3.00 -11.98
C LYS A 49 -4.55 3.45 -11.96
N SER A 50 -4.82 4.67 -11.49
CA SER A 50 -6.18 5.24 -11.38
C SER A 50 -6.90 5.29 -12.75
N ARG A 51 -6.14 5.32 -13.85
CA ARG A 51 -6.69 5.29 -15.23
C ARG A 51 -6.69 3.90 -15.85
N ILE A 52 -5.69 3.07 -15.60
CA ILE A 52 -5.52 1.77 -16.28
C ILE A 52 -6.36 0.67 -15.62
N TYR A 53 -6.36 0.58 -14.30
CA TYR A 53 -7.11 -0.41 -13.52
C TYR A 53 -7.71 0.23 -12.25
N PRO A 54 -8.76 1.08 -12.41
CA PRO A 54 -9.33 1.86 -11.31
C PRO A 54 -9.92 0.98 -10.20
N ASP A 55 -9.75 1.42 -8.95
CA ASP A 55 -10.38 0.76 -7.80
C ASP A 55 -11.84 1.19 -7.66
N ARG A 56 -12.75 0.21 -7.60
CA ARG A 56 -14.21 0.45 -7.47
C ARG A 56 -14.57 1.29 -6.25
N GLN A 57 -13.82 1.18 -5.14
CA GLN A 57 -14.07 1.98 -3.94
C GLN A 57 -13.86 3.47 -4.20
N TRP A 58 -12.88 3.84 -5.05
CA TRP A 58 -12.54 5.25 -5.27
C TRP A 58 -13.38 5.91 -6.38
N GLU A 59 -14.12 5.11 -7.14
CA GLU A 59 -15.09 5.58 -8.14
C GLU A 59 -16.43 6.03 -7.52
N GLN A 60 -16.65 5.77 -6.23
CA GLN A 60 -17.88 6.15 -5.54
C GLN A 60 -18.03 7.67 -5.47
N GLU A 61 -19.28 8.12 -5.64
CA GLU A 61 -19.64 9.52 -5.47
C GLU A 61 -19.71 9.89 -4.00
N ILE A 62 -19.12 11.03 -3.68
CA ILE A 62 -19.13 11.63 -2.35
C ILE A 62 -19.48 13.12 -2.42
N PRO A 63 -20.05 13.66 -1.32
CA PRO A 63 -20.20 15.10 -1.15
C PRO A 63 -18.85 15.82 -1.25
N LEU A 64 -18.87 17.06 -1.73
CA LEU A 64 -17.66 17.89 -1.86
C LEU A 64 -16.93 18.05 -0.52
N GLY A 65 -17.67 18.28 0.57
CA GLY A 65 -17.10 18.41 1.92
C GLY A 65 -16.28 17.18 2.33
N THR A 66 -16.78 15.97 2.07
CA THR A 66 -16.04 14.72 2.32
C THR A 66 -14.76 14.64 1.49
N GLY A 67 -14.79 15.15 0.26
CA GLY A 67 -13.61 15.21 -0.62
C GLY A 67 -12.54 16.16 -0.07
N ILE A 68 -12.95 17.33 0.42
CA ILE A 68 -12.06 18.30 1.08
C ILE A 68 -11.42 17.69 2.33
N VAL A 69 -12.21 17.04 3.19
CA VAL A 69 -11.71 16.36 4.39
C VAL A 69 -10.72 15.26 4.02
N THR A 70 -11.04 14.46 2.99
CA THR A 70 -10.14 13.41 2.49
C THR A 70 -8.81 13.99 2.03
N PHE A 71 -8.84 15.06 1.23
CA PHE A 71 -7.62 15.76 0.80
C PHE A 71 -6.83 16.29 2.00
N GLY A 72 -7.50 16.93 2.97
CA GLY A 72 -6.87 17.43 4.20
C GLY A 72 -6.15 16.35 5.00
N PHE A 73 -6.74 15.17 5.16
CA PHE A 73 -6.06 14.03 5.79
C PHE A 73 -4.83 13.58 5.01
N LEU A 74 -4.89 13.57 3.67
CA LEU A 74 -3.77 13.17 2.84
C LEU A 74 -2.57 14.13 2.96
N LEU A 75 -2.79 15.42 3.24
CA LEU A 75 -1.71 16.39 3.49
C LEU A 75 -0.74 15.95 4.59
N LEU A 76 -1.18 15.12 5.54
CA LEU A 76 -0.32 14.57 6.59
C LEU A 76 0.85 13.76 6.01
N TYR A 77 0.72 13.18 4.80
CA TYR A 77 1.81 12.50 4.12
C TYR A 77 2.90 13.44 3.60
N TRP A 78 2.64 14.75 3.51
CA TRP A 78 3.66 15.76 3.19
C TRP A 78 4.46 16.24 4.39
N LEU A 79 4.14 15.77 5.62
CA LEU A 79 4.99 16.03 6.79
C LEU A 79 6.37 15.38 6.68
N ALA A 80 6.46 14.18 6.11
CA ALA A 80 7.73 13.48 5.93
C ALA A 80 8.72 14.22 5.00
N PRO A 81 8.37 14.63 3.76
CA PRO A 81 9.28 15.43 2.95
C PRO A 81 9.53 16.81 3.56
N PHE A 82 8.52 17.43 4.18
CA PHE A 82 8.70 18.71 4.86
C PHE A 82 9.79 18.61 5.95
N ILE A 83 9.71 17.64 6.86
CA ILE A 83 10.68 17.46 7.95
C ILE A 83 12.07 17.14 7.38
N LEU A 84 12.17 16.22 6.43
CA LEU A 84 13.46 15.86 5.81
C LEU A 84 14.14 17.09 5.18
N ILE A 85 13.40 17.82 4.35
CA ILE A 85 13.95 18.89 3.54
C ILE A 85 14.25 20.12 4.41
N SER A 86 13.35 20.48 5.33
CA SER A 86 13.53 21.67 6.19
C SER A 86 14.60 21.47 7.27
N SER A 87 14.82 20.23 7.74
CA SER A 87 15.82 19.97 8.79
C SER A 87 17.27 19.99 8.30
N GLY A 88 17.51 19.84 6.99
CA GLY A 88 18.87 19.66 6.47
C GLY A 88 19.51 18.31 6.83
N SER A 89 18.75 17.39 7.45
CA SER A 89 19.26 16.07 7.81
C SER A 89 19.65 15.27 6.57
N VAL A 90 20.79 14.58 6.65
CA VAL A 90 21.30 13.72 5.58
C VAL A 90 21.22 12.27 6.05
N PRO A 91 20.30 11.47 5.49
CA PRO A 91 20.17 10.07 5.86
C PRO A 91 21.43 9.28 5.52
N PRO A 92 21.93 8.43 6.43
CA PRO A 92 23.11 7.61 6.15
C PRO A 92 22.81 6.58 5.06
N LEU A 93 23.81 6.26 4.23
CA LEU A 93 23.63 5.39 3.06
C LEU A 93 22.96 4.04 3.36
N PRO A 94 23.28 3.31 4.45
CA PRO A 94 22.57 2.08 4.78
C PRO A 94 21.06 2.28 4.96
N LEU A 95 20.63 3.39 5.57
CA LEU A 95 19.22 3.72 5.74
C LEU A 95 18.56 4.06 4.39
N VAL A 96 19.27 4.79 3.52
CA VAL A 96 18.83 5.07 2.15
C VAL A 96 18.62 3.77 1.36
N SER A 97 19.56 2.83 1.43
CA SER A 97 19.45 1.53 0.77
C SER A 97 18.24 0.73 1.25
N VAL A 98 18.00 0.69 2.57
CA VAL A 98 16.82 0.02 3.14
C VAL A 98 15.53 0.71 2.68
N ALA A 99 15.47 2.04 2.72
CA ALA A 99 14.30 2.79 2.27
C ALA A 99 13.98 2.49 0.79
N ILE A 100 14.97 2.51 -0.09
CA ILE A 100 14.80 2.17 -1.51
C ILE A 100 14.28 0.72 -1.66
N ALA A 101 14.88 -0.24 -0.96
CA ALA A 101 14.45 -1.63 -1.02
C ALA A 101 13.00 -1.82 -0.57
N LEU A 102 12.61 -1.20 0.55
CA LEU A 102 11.23 -1.23 1.06
C LEU A 102 10.26 -0.55 0.09
N ASN A 103 10.67 0.55 -0.55
CA ASN A 103 9.84 1.23 -1.53
C ASN A 103 9.58 0.35 -2.75
N ILE A 104 10.63 -0.26 -3.32
CA ILE A 104 10.51 -1.14 -4.49
C ILE A 104 9.62 -2.35 -4.18
N LEU A 105 9.88 -3.02 -3.05
CA LEU A 105 9.03 -4.15 -2.60
C LEU A 105 7.59 -3.70 -2.37
N GLY A 106 7.40 -2.52 -1.76
CA GLY A 106 6.08 -1.96 -1.49
C GLY A 106 5.31 -1.63 -2.77
N VAL A 107 5.96 -1.00 -3.75
CA VAL A 107 5.40 -0.73 -5.09
C VAL A 107 5.04 -2.04 -5.79
N PHE A 108 5.94 -3.02 -5.79
CA PHE A 108 5.65 -4.33 -6.37
C PHE A 108 4.40 -4.94 -5.74
N LEU A 109 4.35 -5.08 -4.40
CA LEU A 109 3.22 -5.70 -3.71
C LEU A 109 1.91 -4.91 -3.90
N HIS A 110 1.96 -3.59 -3.84
CA HIS A 110 0.77 -2.74 -3.98
C HIS A 110 0.19 -2.83 -5.39
N TYR A 111 0.93 -2.39 -6.40
CA TYR A 111 0.38 -2.21 -7.74
C TYR A 111 0.04 -3.55 -8.40
N THR A 112 0.89 -4.57 -8.24
CA THR A 112 0.66 -5.86 -8.91
C THR A 112 -0.49 -6.64 -8.28
N SER A 113 -0.68 -6.57 -6.96
CA SER A 113 -1.84 -7.22 -6.32
C SER A 113 -3.15 -6.52 -6.65
N ASP A 114 -3.15 -5.19 -6.80
CA ASP A 114 -4.34 -4.47 -7.28
C ASP A 114 -4.63 -4.73 -8.76
N ALA A 115 -3.60 -4.87 -9.60
CA ALA A 115 -3.76 -5.28 -10.99
C ALA A 115 -4.34 -6.70 -11.08
N GLN A 116 -3.78 -7.67 -10.33
CA GLN A 116 -4.35 -9.03 -10.24
C GLN A 116 -5.82 -8.95 -9.81
N LYS A 117 -6.13 -8.23 -8.72
CA LYS A 117 -7.51 -8.06 -8.23
C LYS A 117 -8.44 -7.50 -9.30
N TYR A 118 -8.04 -6.43 -9.97
CA TYR A 118 -8.86 -5.77 -10.98
C TYR A 118 -9.15 -6.70 -12.17
N TYR A 119 -8.11 -7.27 -12.77
CA TYR A 119 -8.28 -8.09 -13.97
C TYR A 119 -8.95 -9.42 -13.66
N THR A 120 -8.64 -10.08 -12.53
CA THR A 120 -9.36 -11.29 -12.11
C THR A 120 -10.84 -10.99 -11.95
N LEU A 121 -11.22 -9.95 -11.18
CA LEU A 121 -12.63 -9.62 -10.98
C LEU A 121 -13.31 -9.14 -12.27
N LYS A 122 -12.59 -8.50 -13.20
CA LYS A 122 -13.16 -8.09 -14.49
C LYS A 122 -13.73 -9.28 -15.28
N TYR A 123 -13.05 -10.43 -15.24
CA TYR A 123 -13.45 -11.62 -16.01
C TYR A 123 -14.18 -12.67 -15.16
N HIS A 124 -13.86 -12.77 -13.86
CA HIS A 124 -14.41 -13.75 -12.94
C HIS A 124 -14.70 -13.12 -11.57
N GLN A 125 -15.96 -12.80 -11.31
CA GLN A 125 -16.39 -12.32 -9.99
C GLN A 125 -16.33 -13.49 -8.98
N GLY A 126 -15.69 -13.26 -7.83
CA GLY A 126 -15.58 -14.30 -6.80
C GLY A 126 -14.51 -14.02 -5.76
N LEU A 127 -14.27 -15.03 -4.91
CA LEU A 127 -13.18 -15.00 -3.94
C LEU A 127 -11.85 -15.32 -4.64
N ILE A 128 -10.90 -14.39 -4.60
CA ILE A 128 -9.54 -14.62 -5.14
C ILE A 128 -8.70 -15.33 -4.09
N THR A 129 -8.20 -16.52 -4.41
CA THR A 129 -7.40 -17.35 -3.47
C THR A 129 -6.02 -17.74 -4.03
N GLU A 130 -5.60 -17.12 -5.13
CA GLU A 130 -4.36 -17.40 -5.86
C GLU A 130 -3.42 -16.18 -5.91
N GLY A 131 -2.19 -16.39 -6.40
CA GLY A 131 -1.20 -15.31 -6.59
C GLY A 131 -0.92 -14.53 -5.31
N PHE A 132 -0.98 -13.20 -5.38
CA PHE A 132 -0.74 -12.31 -4.24
C PHE A 132 -1.71 -12.53 -3.08
N PHE A 133 -2.89 -13.09 -3.34
CA PHE A 133 -3.92 -13.32 -2.34
C PHE A 133 -3.83 -14.72 -1.71
N ALA A 134 -3.00 -15.62 -2.24
CA ALA A 134 -2.94 -17.01 -1.77
C ALA A 134 -2.53 -17.19 -0.30
N ARG A 135 -1.74 -16.23 0.24
CA ARG A 135 -1.19 -16.28 1.61
C ARG A 135 -1.44 -15.02 2.43
N CYS A 136 -1.85 -13.92 1.79
CA CYS A 136 -2.16 -12.66 2.45
C CYS A 136 -3.43 -12.05 1.85
N ARG A 137 -4.40 -11.71 2.70
CA ARG A 137 -5.66 -11.15 2.22
C ARG A 137 -5.55 -9.69 1.78
N ASN A 138 -4.55 -8.95 2.26
CA ASN A 138 -4.41 -7.51 2.05
C ASN A 138 -3.00 -7.14 1.59
N THR A 139 -2.49 -7.85 0.58
CA THR A 139 -1.14 -7.62 0.01
C THR A 139 -0.94 -6.19 -0.48
N ASN A 140 -2.00 -5.57 -1.02
CA ASN A 140 -1.96 -4.18 -1.46
C ASN A 140 -1.67 -3.21 -0.29
N TYR A 141 -2.34 -3.41 0.84
CA TYR A 141 -2.11 -2.62 2.06
C TYR A 141 -0.73 -2.87 2.66
N LEU A 142 -0.22 -4.10 2.64
CA LEU A 142 1.17 -4.38 3.03
C LEU A 142 2.13 -3.56 2.16
N GLY A 143 1.91 -3.55 0.84
CA GLY A 143 2.71 -2.76 -0.09
C GLY A 143 2.68 -1.27 0.23
N GLU A 144 1.49 -0.70 0.47
CA GLU A 144 1.36 0.71 0.88
C GLU A 144 2.09 1.02 2.20
N ILE A 145 2.00 0.13 3.19
CA ILE A 145 2.73 0.30 4.46
C ILE A 145 4.25 0.35 4.21
N LEU A 146 4.80 -0.53 3.37
CA LEU A 146 6.23 -0.52 3.05
C LEU A 146 6.66 0.75 2.30
N ILE A 147 5.83 1.24 1.37
CA ILE A 147 6.06 2.51 0.67
C ILE A 147 6.15 3.65 1.68
N TYR A 148 5.16 3.83 2.54
CA TYR A 148 5.18 4.93 3.51
C TYR A 148 6.21 4.75 4.63
N LEU A 149 6.57 3.51 4.97
CA LEU A 149 7.67 3.24 5.88
C LEU A 149 9.01 3.71 5.29
N SER A 150 9.23 3.51 3.98
CA SER A 150 10.44 4.04 3.31
C SER A 150 10.57 5.55 3.44
N PHE A 151 9.45 6.26 3.36
CA PHE A 151 9.38 7.70 3.51
C PHE A 151 9.65 8.14 4.96
N ALA A 152 9.04 7.45 5.93
CA ALA A 152 9.26 7.72 7.35
C ALA A 152 10.71 7.49 7.77
N LEU A 153 11.37 6.46 7.22
CA LEU A 153 12.80 6.19 7.43
C LEU A 153 13.66 7.35 6.95
N LEU A 154 13.44 7.82 5.72
CA LEU A 154 14.21 8.93 5.16
C LEU A 154 14.02 10.23 5.95
N ALA A 155 12.86 10.46 6.54
CA ALA A 155 12.59 11.67 7.31
C ALA A 155 13.32 11.74 8.66
N GLN A 156 13.90 10.62 9.15
CA GLN A 156 14.66 10.54 10.41
C GLN A 156 13.94 11.16 11.62
N ASN A 157 12.61 11.08 11.64
CA ASN A 157 11.77 11.69 12.66
C ASN A 157 10.58 10.77 12.99
N TRP A 158 10.13 10.78 14.25
CA TRP A 158 9.05 9.89 14.70
C TRP A 158 7.65 10.29 14.17
N ILE A 159 7.42 11.56 13.80
CA ILE A 159 6.12 12.07 13.38
C ILE A 159 5.56 11.31 12.17
N PRO A 160 6.32 11.09 11.06
CA PRO A 160 5.86 10.25 9.96
C PRO A 160 5.45 8.82 10.33
N TYR A 161 6.11 8.21 11.33
CA TYR A 161 5.70 6.88 11.82
C TYR A 161 4.38 6.93 12.57
N ALA A 162 4.15 7.98 13.37
CA ALA A 162 2.88 8.19 14.06
C ALA A 162 1.74 8.41 13.06
N VAL A 163 1.97 9.21 12.00
CA VAL A 163 1.01 9.41 10.91
C VAL A 163 0.70 8.08 10.21
N LEU A 164 1.72 7.33 9.78
CA LEU A 164 1.53 6.02 9.15
C LEU A 164 0.75 5.07 10.06
N SER A 165 1.09 5.00 11.34
CA SER A 165 0.40 4.16 12.32
C SER A 165 -1.07 4.57 12.47
N ALA A 166 -1.36 5.87 12.51
CA ALA A 166 -2.73 6.38 12.56
C ALA A 166 -3.54 5.98 11.33
N PHE A 167 -2.99 6.09 10.12
CA PHE A 167 -3.64 5.61 8.89
C PHE A 167 -3.90 4.11 8.92
N VAL A 168 -2.92 3.32 9.38
CA VAL A 168 -3.08 1.86 9.48
C VAL A 168 -4.21 1.51 10.45
N LEU A 169 -4.21 2.09 11.64
CA LEU A 169 -5.18 1.76 12.69
C LEU A 169 -6.58 2.31 12.40
N ALA A 170 -6.69 3.54 11.92
CA ALA A 170 -7.98 4.23 11.74
C ALA A 170 -8.62 3.99 10.37
N ILE A 171 -7.84 3.64 9.34
CA ILE A 171 -8.35 3.50 7.96
C ILE A 171 -8.11 2.09 7.44
N PHE A 172 -6.86 1.61 7.45
CA PHE A 172 -6.53 0.37 6.76
C PHE A 172 -7.18 -0.83 7.46
N ILE A 173 -6.92 -1.02 8.76
CA ILE A 173 -7.49 -2.15 9.53
C ILE A 173 -9.02 -2.18 9.46
N PRO A 174 -9.76 -1.07 9.68
CA PRO A 174 -11.21 -1.06 9.51
C PRO A 174 -11.66 -1.45 8.11
N ASN A 175 -11.00 -0.97 7.06
CA ASN A 175 -11.32 -1.37 5.69
C ASN A 175 -11.04 -2.86 5.43
N MET A 176 -9.94 -3.40 5.96
CA MET A 176 -9.63 -4.83 5.88
C MET A 176 -10.70 -5.68 6.57
N ARG A 177 -11.19 -5.25 7.75
CA ARG A 177 -12.26 -5.95 8.48
C ARG A 177 -13.60 -5.89 7.75
N LYS A 178 -13.97 -4.73 7.22
CA LYS A 178 -15.17 -4.57 6.36
C LYS A 178 -15.08 -5.46 5.12
N LYS A 179 -13.89 -5.55 4.52
CA LYS A 179 -13.64 -6.46 3.40
C LYS A 179 -13.81 -7.92 3.81
N ASP A 180 -13.21 -8.36 4.92
CA ASP A 180 -13.37 -9.72 5.44
C ASP A 180 -14.84 -10.06 5.71
N GLN A 181 -15.62 -9.14 6.30
CA GLN A 181 -17.05 -9.32 6.51
C GLN A 181 -17.83 -9.44 5.18
N SER A 182 -17.42 -8.69 4.16
CA SER A 182 -18.00 -8.83 2.82
C SER A 182 -17.68 -10.21 2.22
N LEU A 183 -16.45 -10.69 2.40
CA LEU A 183 -15.97 -11.96 1.86
C LEU A 183 -16.54 -13.19 2.60
N SER A 184 -17.04 -13.05 3.83
CA SER A 184 -17.63 -14.18 4.58
C SER A 184 -18.93 -14.73 3.98
N ARG A 185 -19.47 -14.10 2.93
CA ARG A 185 -20.58 -14.65 2.13
C ARG A 185 -20.16 -15.88 1.29
N TYR A 186 -18.87 -16.05 1.02
CA TYR A 186 -18.36 -17.17 0.23
C TYR A 186 -18.15 -18.39 1.13
N PRO A 187 -18.71 -19.57 0.80
CA PRO A 187 -18.57 -20.78 1.61
C PRO A 187 -17.10 -21.16 1.87
N GLU A 188 -16.20 -20.89 0.93
CA GLU A 188 -14.78 -21.22 1.02
C GLU A 188 -13.97 -20.23 1.88
N PHE A 189 -14.59 -19.12 2.32
CA PHE A 189 -13.87 -18.03 2.98
C PHE A 189 -13.23 -18.45 4.30
N GLU A 190 -13.90 -19.26 5.12
CA GLU A 190 -13.34 -19.69 6.40
C GLU A 190 -12.07 -20.55 6.20
N GLN A 191 -12.08 -21.47 5.24
CA GLN A 191 -10.90 -22.25 4.87
C GLN A 191 -9.79 -21.34 4.31
N TYR A 192 -10.15 -20.37 3.48
CA TYR A 192 -9.21 -19.40 2.92
C TYR A 192 -8.57 -18.50 4.01
N LYS A 193 -9.36 -18.01 4.96
CA LYS A 193 -8.91 -17.23 6.11
C LYS A 193 -7.99 -18.04 7.04
N ALA A 194 -8.26 -19.33 7.21
CA ALA A 194 -7.39 -20.21 7.99
C ALA A 194 -5.98 -20.33 7.38
N LYS A 195 -5.84 -20.34 6.05
CA LYS A 195 -4.55 -20.44 5.34
C LYS A 195 -3.88 -19.11 5.01
N THR A 196 -4.54 -17.96 5.23
CA THR A 196 -4.00 -16.63 4.93
C THR A 196 -3.83 -15.74 6.16
N GLY A 197 -2.87 -14.82 6.11
CA GLY A 197 -2.76 -13.76 7.10
C GLY A 197 -3.60 -12.54 6.71
N LEU A 198 -3.82 -11.63 7.66
CA LEU A 198 -4.55 -10.38 7.38
C LEU A 198 -3.69 -9.42 6.55
N ILE A 199 -2.48 -9.09 7.03
CA ILE A 199 -1.53 -8.16 6.39
C ILE A 199 -0.22 -8.86 6.03
N LEU A 200 0.32 -9.67 6.95
CA LEU A 200 1.53 -10.46 6.70
C LEU A 200 1.16 -11.81 6.09
N PRO A 201 1.94 -12.32 5.12
CA PRO A 201 1.68 -13.62 4.53
C PRO A 201 1.88 -14.75 5.56
N LYS A 202 0.98 -15.73 5.58
CA LYS A 202 1.21 -16.98 6.32
C LYS A 202 2.23 -17.83 5.57
N LEU A 203 3.31 -18.20 6.25
CA LEU A 203 4.40 -19.01 5.67
C LEU A 203 4.30 -20.50 6.00
N SER A 204 3.26 -20.93 6.73
CA SER A 204 3.09 -22.33 7.13
C SER A 204 3.03 -23.27 5.92
N ILE A 205 4.08 -24.07 5.74
CA ILE A 205 4.11 -25.21 4.82
C ILE A 205 3.34 -26.33 5.53
N ARG A 206 2.06 -26.53 5.23
CA ARG A 206 1.44 -27.82 5.53
C ARG A 206 2.00 -28.80 4.50
N VAL A 207 3.01 -29.58 4.88
CA VAL A 207 3.34 -30.81 4.19
C VAL A 207 2.11 -31.70 4.36
N SER A 208 1.31 -31.88 3.32
CA SER A 208 0.31 -32.94 3.32
C SER A 208 1.09 -34.25 3.34
N SER A 209 1.15 -34.90 4.49
CA SER A 209 1.60 -36.28 4.61
C SER A 209 0.55 -37.17 3.93
N ASN A 210 0.61 -37.28 2.61
CA ASN A 210 0.02 -38.41 1.91
C ASN A 210 1.00 -39.58 2.05
N VAL A 211 0.99 -40.22 3.22
CA VAL A 211 1.59 -41.54 3.39
C VAL A 211 0.45 -42.51 3.63
N SER A 212 0.47 -43.60 2.86
CA SER A 212 -0.31 -44.85 2.97
C SER A 212 -1.81 -44.83 2.63
N GLN A 213 -2.11 -44.87 1.33
CA GLN A 213 -3.20 -45.71 0.77
C GLN A 213 -2.72 -46.35 -0.54
N VAL A 214 -1.65 -47.16 -0.48
CA VAL A 214 -1.30 -48.13 -1.52
C VAL A 214 -0.59 -49.29 -0.83
N GLU A 215 -1.34 -50.14 -0.12
CA GLU A 215 -0.91 -51.49 0.30
C GLU A 215 -2.07 -52.17 1.06
N SER A 216 -3.14 -52.54 0.34
CA SER A 216 -4.04 -53.61 0.79
C SER A 216 -4.79 -54.29 -0.36
N GLU A 217 -4.28 -54.22 -1.59
CA GLU A 217 -4.77 -55.00 -2.74
C GLU A 217 -3.64 -55.89 -3.28
N SER A 218 -3.05 -56.72 -2.41
CA SER A 218 -2.35 -57.93 -2.84
C SER A 218 -2.07 -58.82 -1.63
N THR A 219 -3.05 -59.65 -1.26
CA THR A 219 -2.91 -61.06 -0.84
C THR A 219 -4.28 -61.61 -0.51
#